data_AF-A0A380PH61-F1
#
_entry.id   AF-A0A380PH61-F1
#
_cell.length_a   1.000
_cell.length_b   1.000
_cell.length_c   1.000
_cell.angle_alpha   90.00
_cell.angle_beta   90.00
_cell.angle_gamma   90.00
#
_symmetry.space_group_name_H-M   'P 1'
#
loop_
_entity.id
_entity.type
_entity.pdbx_description
1 polymer ?
#
loop_
_entity_poly.entity_id
_entity_poly.type
_entity_poly.pdbx_seq_one_letter_code
_entity_poly.pdbx_strand_id
1 'polypeptide(L)'
;MKLRTWLLIPIICSPFFWGSTAIAKNGVAIPLPDKRVAVLSEGDLESASVGTYSVAIFKNDTFLDFIAGGVFSRDGSIFQDNGKPRVEFTDINGDGNKELIVSQLTAGSGNYLRVDAFSLGPDSINKVLSIQSDTKSDYISLLKELCEICLPIDAPPH
;
A
#
# COMPACT_ATOMS: atom_id res chain seq x y z
N MET A 1 75.21 -12.24 -25.84
CA MET A 1 74.62 -11.43 -24.75
C MET A 1 73.33 -10.81 -25.28
N LYS A 2 72.15 -11.35 -24.94
CA LYS A 2 70.85 -10.80 -25.34
C LYS A 2 69.99 -10.59 -24.09
N LEU A 3 69.67 -9.32 -23.86
CA LEU A 3 69.01 -8.77 -22.69
C LEU A 3 67.53 -9.19 -22.67
N ARG A 4 67.07 -9.74 -21.54
CA ARG A 4 65.71 -10.25 -21.37
C ARG A 4 64.91 -9.20 -20.59
N THR A 5 64.17 -8.35 -21.29
CA THR A 5 63.32 -7.31 -20.70
C THR A 5 62.07 -7.94 -20.08
N TRP A 6 61.88 -7.73 -18.78
CA TRP A 6 60.64 -8.09 -18.07
C TRP A 6 59.69 -6.89 -18.09
N LEU A 7 58.50 -7.07 -18.69
CA LEU A 7 57.43 -6.09 -18.67
C LEU A 7 56.62 -6.27 -17.38
N LEU A 8 56.63 -5.28 -16.49
CA LEU A 8 55.77 -5.24 -15.30
C LEU A 8 54.42 -4.62 -15.70
N ILE A 9 53.34 -5.39 -15.60
CA ILE A 9 51.96 -4.91 -15.81
C ILE A 9 51.42 -4.44 -14.45
N PRO A 10 51.02 -3.17 -14.28
CA PRO A 10 50.41 -2.72 -13.04
C PRO A 10 48.97 -3.26 -12.94
N ILE A 11 48.68 -3.99 -11.87
CA ILE A 11 47.34 -4.45 -11.52
C ILE A 11 46.56 -3.23 -11.02
N ILE A 12 45.68 -2.69 -11.87
CA ILE A 12 44.73 -1.65 -11.50
C ILE A 12 43.62 -2.33 -10.69
N CYS A 13 43.72 -2.25 -9.36
CA CYS A 13 42.66 -2.66 -8.46
C CYS A 13 41.56 -1.59 -8.49
N SER A 14 40.56 -1.77 -9.34
CA SER A 14 39.37 -0.91 -9.34
C SER A 14 38.51 -1.28 -8.13
N PRO A 15 38.13 -0.34 -7.25
CA PRO A 15 37.16 -0.61 -6.21
C PRO A 15 35.81 -0.87 -6.89
N PHE A 16 35.44 -2.15 -6.92
CA PHE A 16 34.14 -2.60 -7.38
C PHE A 16 33.10 -2.07 -6.38
N PHE A 17 32.45 -0.97 -6.72
CA PHE A 17 31.31 -0.46 -5.97
C PHE A 17 30.19 -1.50 -6.06
N TRP A 18 30.04 -2.33 -5.02
CA TRP A 18 28.81 -3.09 -4.81
C TRP A 18 27.71 -2.12 -4.39
N GLY A 19 27.02 -1.54 -5.38
CA GLY A 19 25.70 -1.01 -5.15
C GLY A 19 24.78 -2.17 -4.76
N SER A 20 24.19 -2.13 -3.57
CA SER A 20 23.12 -3.06 -3.21
C SER A 20 21.96 -2.84 -4.18
N THR A 21 21.61 -3.87 -4.96
CA THR A 21 20.38 -3.84 -5.75
C THR A 21 19.19 -3.78 -4.80
N ALA A 22 18.37 -2.74 -4.93
CA ALA A 22 17.06 -2.71 -4.33
C ALA A 22 16.21 -3.83 -4.94
N ILE A 23 15.64 -4.71 -4.10
CA ILE A 23 14.62 -5.66 -4.53
C ILE A 23 13.27 -5.03 -4.18
N ALA A 24 12.44 -4.80 -5.20
CA ALA A 24 11.11 -4.25 -5.01
C ALA A 24 10.23 -5.23 -4.23
N LYS A 25 9.42 -4.73 -3.28
CA LYS A 25 8.46 -5.58 -2.57
C LYS A 25 7.27 -5.79 -3.50
N ASN A 26 7.05 -7.03 -3.95
CA ASN A 26 5.98 -7.36 -4.89
C ASN A 26 4.61 -6.90 -4.35
N GLY A 27 3.90 -6.11 -5.14
CA GLY A 27 2.52 -5.73 -4.85
C GLY A 27 1.57 -6.94 -4.91
N VAL A 28 0.46 -6.87 -4.18
CA VAL A 28 -0.57 -7.91 -4.15
C VAL A 28 -1.85 -7.38 -4.80
N ALA A 29 -2.34 -8.13 -5.79
CA ALA A 29 -3.62 -7.86 -6.43
C ALA A 29 -4.78 -8.32 -5.54
N ILE A 30 -5.79 -7.46 -5.40
CA ILE A 30 -7.05 -7.73 -4.72
C ILE A 30 -8.22 -7.47 -5.68
N PRO A 31 -9.17 -8.41 -5.81
CA PRO A 31 -10.38 -8.17 -6.59
C PRO A 31 -11.26 -7.14 -5.87
N LEU A 32 -11.72 -6.13 -6.61
CA LEU A 32 -12.70 -5.17 -6.12
C LEU A 32 -14.13 -5.72 -6.31
N PRO A 33 -15.11 -5.28 -5.49
CA PRO A 33 -16.51 -5.72 -5.60
C PRO A 33 -17.15 -5.47 -6.98
N ASP A 34 -16.62 -4.51 -7.73
CA ASP A 34 -17.12 -4.07 -9.04
C ASP A 34 -16.38 -4.69 -10.24
N LYS A 35 -15.65 -5.80 -10.02
CA LYS A 35 -14.83 -6.54 -11.02
C LYS A 35 -13.54 -5.86 -11.47
N ARG A 36 -13.25 -4.65 -10.98
CA ARG A 36 -11.91 -4.07 -11.11
C ARG A 36 -10.92 -4.83 -10.22
N VAL A 37 -9.64 -4.51 -10.37
CA VAL A 37 -8.57 -5.06 -9.54
C VAL A 37 -7.76 -3.92 -8.96
N ALA A 38 -7.51 -3.94 -7.65
CA ALA A 38 -6.53 -3.05 -7.03
C ALA A 38 -5.22 -3.79 -6.76
N VAL A 39 -4.09 -3.13 -6.94
CA VAL A 39 -2.77 -3.61 -6.51
C VAL A 39 -2.34 -2.77 -5.33
N LEU A 40 -2.09 -3.43 -4.20
CA LEU A 40 -1.51 -2.81 -3.01
C LEU A 40 -0.02 -3.11 -2.97
N SER A 41 0.81 -2.09 -2.76
CA SER A 41 2.25 -2.25 -2.58
C SER A 41 2.77 -1.33 -1.48
N GLU A 42 3.75 -1.79 -0.71
CA GLU A 42 4.55 -0.89 0.12
C GLU A 42 5.65 -0.24 -0.74
N GLY A 43 6.18 0.90 -0.29
CA GLY A 43 7.26 1.57 -0.98
C GLY A 43 8.58 0.79 -0.91
N ASP A 44 9.34 0.83 -2.00
CA ASP A 44 10.63 0.17 -2.07
C ASP A 44 11.66 0.87 -1.19
N LEU A 45 12.56 0.07 -0.59
CA LEU A 45 13.63 0.55 0.30
C LEU A 45 13.15 1.31 1.54
N GLU A 46 11.88 1.18 1.92
CA GLU A 46 11.34 1.77 3.14
C GLU A 46 11.55 0.88 4.36
N SER A 47 11.46 1.46 5.56
CA SER A 47 11.44 0.70 6.79
C SER A 47 10.22 -0.23 6.84
N ALA A 48 10.38 -1.41 7.44
CA ALA A 48 9.25 -2.28 7.75
C ALA A 48 8.22 -1.59 8.66
N SER A 49 8.67 -0.69 9.55
CA SER A 49 7.82 -0.03 10.54
C SER A 49 7.10 1.22 10.06
N VAL A 50 7.60 1.91 9.03
CA VAL A 50 7.08 3.21 8.59
C VAL A 50 7.46 3.45 7.15
N GLY A 51 6.58 4.13 6.40
CA GLY A 51 6.85 4.50 5.03
C GLY A 51 5.59 4.92 4.32
N THR A 52 5.38 4.35 3.14
CA THR A 52 4.22 4.55 2.30
C THR A 52 3.65 3.22 1.84
N TYR A 53 2.44 3.29 1.32
CA TYR A 53 1.86 2.26 0.47
C TYR A 53 1.11 2.91 -0.68
N SER A 54 0.99 2.18 -1.77
CA SER A 54 0.24 2.59 -2.95
C SER A 54 -0.98 1.69 -3.14
N VAL A 55 -2.01 2.26 -3.74
CA VAL A 55 -3.17 1.55 -4.28
C VAL A 55 -3.27 1.93 -5.75
N ALA A 56 -3.18 0.97 -6.65
CA ALA A 56 -3.34 1.17 -8.08
C ALA A 56 -4.52 0.33 -8.59
N ILE A 57 -5.53 0.96 -9.18
CA ILE A 57 -6.75 0.34 -9.66
C ILE A 57 -6.65 0.15 -11.17
N PHE A 58 -6.97 -1.05 -11.61
CA PHE A 58 -7.00 -1.48 -12.99
C PHE A 58 -8.38 -2.02 -13.34
N LYS A 59 -8.71 -1.99 -14.64
CA LYS A 59 -9.97 -2.55 -15.14
C LYS A 59 -10.11 -4.05 -14.88
N ASN A 60 -9.01 -4.79 -14.90
CA ASN A 60 -8.93 -6.23 -14.71
C ASN A 60 -7.49 -6.66 -14.34
N ASP A 61 -7.28 -7.96 -14.19
CA ASP A 61 -6.02 -8.61 -13.78
C ASP A 61 -4.95 -8.71 -14.87
N THR A 62 -5.20 -8.17 -16.07
CA THR A 62 -4.13 -8.00 -17.09
C THR A 62 -3.21 -6.83 -16.78
N PHE A 63 -3.63 -5.93 -15.89
CA PHE A 63 -2.90 -4.72 -15.48
C PHE A 63 -2.54 -3.76 -16.63
N LEU A 64 -3.19 -3.88 -17.79
CA LEU A 64 -2.94 -3.01 -18.96
C LEU A 64 -3.72 -1.70 -18.88
N ASP A 65 -4.93 -1.74 -18.33
CA ASP A 65 -5.85 -0.60 -18.28
C ASP A 65 -5.85 0.02 -16.87
N PHE A 66 -4.91 0.94 -16.61
CA PHE A 66 -4.89 1.73 -15.37
C PHE A 66 -6.08 2.69 -15.31
N ILE A 67 -6.71 2.78 -14.14
CA ILE A 67 -7.89 3.62 -13.90
C ILE A 67 -7.54 4.76 -12.95
N ALA A 68 -7.07 4.44 -11.75
CA ALA A 68 -6.82 5.42 -10.70
C ALA A 68 -5.77 4.88 -9.72
N GLY A 69 -5.13 5.75 -8.97
CA GLY A 69 -4.24 5.33 -7.91
C GLY A 69 -3.81 6.45 -6.98
N GLY A 70 -3.20 6.07 -5.86
CA GLY A 70 -2.70 6.99 -4.87
C GLY A 70 -1.59 6.37 -4.02
N VAL A 71 -0.79 7.23 -3.40
CA VAL A 71 0.26 6.88 -2.46
C VAL A 71 -0.06 7.51 -1.11
N PHE A 72 -0.02 6.72 -0.05
CA PHE A 72 -0.48 7.10 1.28
C PHE A 72 0.59 6.76 2.33
N SER A 73 0.65 7.56 3.40
CA SER A 73 1.54 7.29 4.53
C SER A 73 1.18 5.97 5.22
N ARG A 74 2.20 5.21 5.62
CA ARG A 74 2.09 3.95 6.34
C ARG A 74 2.77 4.02 7.69
N ASP A 75 2.08 3.58 8.74
CA ASP A 75 2.60 3.34 10.08
C ASP A 75 2.36 1.86 10.45
N GLY A 76 3.38 1.02 10.25
CA GLY A 76 3.29 -0.43 10.41
C GLY A 76 3.02 -1.20 9.10
N SER A 77 2.67 -2.48 9.17
CA SER A 77 2.52 -3.33 7.99
C SER A 77 1.08 -3.35 7.45
N ILE A 78 0.90 -3.17 6.14
CA ILE A 78 -0.41 -3.40 5.47
C ILE A 78 -0.62 -4.88 5.07
N PHE A 79 0.40 -5.71 5.27
CA PHE A 79 0.35 -7.14 5.00
C PHE A 79 0.37 -7.95 6.31
N GLN A 80 -0.24 -9.13 6.26
CA GLN A 80 -0.09 -10.18 7.26
C GLN A 80 1.21 -10.96 7.02
N ASP A 81 1.63 -11.76 7.99
CA ASP A 81 2.87 -12.56 7.90
C ASP A 81 2.86 -13.58 6.75
N ASN A 82 1.67 -13.97 6.30
CA ASN A 82 1.46 -14.84 5.14
C ASN A 82 1.42 -14.08 3.79
N GLY A 83 1.72 -12.78 3.78
CA GLY A 83 1.71 -11.93 2.59
C GLY A 83 0.31 -11.46 2.14
N LYS A 84 -0.77 -11.88 2.81
CA LYS A 84 -2.11 -11.39 2.48
C LYS A 84 -2.29 -9.93 2.93
N PRO A 85 -2.92 -9.08 2.12
CA PRO A 85 -3.23 -7.72 2.52
C PRO A 85 -4.26 -7.70 3.66
N ARG A 86 -4.15 -6.70 4.52
CA ARG A 86 -5.09 -6.43 5.63
C ARG A 86 -6.20 -5.51 5.12
N VAL A 87 -7.08 -6.05 4.29
CA VAL A 87 -8.14 -5.29 3.62
C VAL A 87 -9.52 -5.88 3.85
N GLU A 88 -10.51 -5.01 3.86
CA GLU A 88 -11.94 -5.35 3.90
C GLU A 88 -12.72 -4.41 2.97
N PHE A 89 -13.88 -4.86 2.49
CA PHE A 89 -14.81 -4.04 1.73
C PHE A 89 -16.14 -3.91 2.46
N THR A 90 -16.42 -2.70 2.94
CA THR A 90 -17.61 -2.40 3.73
C THR A 90 -18.15 -1.03 3.34
N ASP A 91 -19.46 -0.97 3.19
CA ASP A 91 -20.20 0.29 3.06
C ASP A 91 -20.24 0.95 4.45
N ILE A 92 -19.45 2.02 4.60
CA ILE A 92 -19.34 2.78 5.86
C ILE A 92 -20.16 4.07 5.85
N ASN A 93 -20.60 4.55 4.69
CA ASN A 93 -21.36 5.80 4.55
C ASN A 93 -22.85 5.59 4.25
N GLY A 94 -23.29 4.36 3.97
CA GLY A 94 -24.67 3.99 3.67
C GLY A 94 -25.11 4.26 2.23
N ASP A 95 -24.19 4.52 1.29
CA ASP A 95 -24.52 4.84 -0.11
C ASP A 95 -24.71 3.58 -1.00
N GLY A 96 -24.50 2.39 -0.44
CA GLY A 96 -24.62 1.11 -1.13
C GLY A 96 -23.36 0.66 -1.88
N ASN A 97 -22.37 1.53 -2.05
CA ASN A 97 -21.03 1.18 -2.53
C ASN A 97 -20.15 0.83 -1.33
N LYS A 98 -19.21 -0.08 -1.55
CA LYS A 98 -18.29 -0.49 -0.49
C LYS A 98 -17.00 0.29 -0.59
N GLU A 99 -16.58 0.89 0.52
CA GLU A 99 -15.24 1.45 0.66
C GLU A 99 -14.19 0.34 0.73
N LEU A 100 -12.98 0.66 0.27
CA LEU A 100 -11.78 -0.14 0.56
C LEU A 100 -11.25 0.28 1.94
N ILE A 101 -11.24 -0.66 2.87
CA ILE A 101 -10.67 -0.47 4.21
C ILE A 101 -9.28 -1.11 4.23
N VAL A 102 -8.24 -0.34 4.57
CA VAL A 102 -6.85 -0.81 4.67
C VAL A 102 -6.37 -0.64 6.11
N SER A 103 -6.06 -1.76 6.76
CA SER A 103 -5.53 -1.77 8.12
C SER A 103 -4.00 -1.91 8.15
N GLN A 104 -3.34 -1.12 8.98
CA GLN A 104 -1.90 -1.05 9.15
C GLN A 104 -1.58 -1.50 10.58
N LEU A 105 -0.87 -2.63 10.74
CA LEU A 105 -0.44 -3.10 12.05
C LEU A 105 0.85 -2.39 12.46
N THR A 106 0.73 -1.47 13.41
CA THR A 106 1.85 -0.66 13.92
C THR A 106 3.00 -1.54 14.42
N ALA A 107 4.23 -1.08 14.19
CA ALA A 107 5.42 -1.76 14.71
C ALA A 107 5.59 -1.42 16.20
N GLY A 108 5.19 -2.34 17.08
CA GLY A 108 5.32 -2.18 18.53
C GLY A 108 4.59 -3.27 19.31
N SER A 109 4.80 -3.34 20.62
CA SER A 109 4.16 -4.35 21.48
C SER A 109 2.67 -4.09 21.73
N GLY A 110 2.17 -2.91 21.38
CA GLY A 110 0.79 -2.48 21.65
C GLY A 110 -0.27 -3.07 20.72
N ASN A 111 0.12 -3.69 19.59
CA ASN A 111 -0.81 -4.24 18.60
C ASN A 111 -1.90 -3.24 18.17
N TYR A 112 -1.51 -2.00 17.90
CA TYR A 112 -2.42 -0.97 17.40
C TYR A 112 -2.60 -1.10 15.89
N LEU A 113 -3.79 -0.72 15.44
CA LEU A 113 -4.15 -0.58 14.04
C LEU A 113 -4.30 0.89 13.69
N ARG A 114 -3.69 1.30 12.59
CA ARG A 114 -4.13 2.49 11.85
C ARG A 114 -4.99 2.02 10.68
N VAL A 115 -6.19 2.54 10.55
CA VAL A 115 -7.16 2.09 9.54
C VAL A 115 -7.49 3.25 8.62
N ASP A 116 -7.20 3.11 7.34
CA ASP A 116 -7.60 4.06 6.30
C ASP A 116 -8.82 3.52 5.55
N ALA A 117 -9.81 4.39 5.30
CA ALA A 117 -10.97 4.09 4.48
C ALA A 117 -10.92 4.90 3.18
N PHE A 118 -11.20 4.24 2.06
CA PHE A 118 -11.15 4.81 0.72
C PHE A 118 -12.49 4.66 0.00
N SER A 119 -13.04 5.78 -0.45
CA SER A 119 -14.12 5.78 -1.42
C SER A 119 -13.56 5.50 -2.82
N LEU A 120 -14.22 4.60 -3.54
CA LEU A 120 -13.82 4.14 -4.87
C LEU A 120 -14.82 4.68 -5.91
N GLY A 121 -14.42 5.74 -6.60
CA GLY A 121 -15.16 6.26 -7.75
C GLY A 121 -14.90 5.45 -9.02
N PRO A 122 -15.58 5.77 -10.14
CA PRO A 122 -15.33 5.13 -11.44
C PRO A 122 -13.89 5.29 -11.91
N ASP A 123 -13.28 6.45 -11.66
CA ASP A 123 -11.97 6.89 -12.11
C ASP A 123 -11.14 7.56 -10.99
N SER A 124 -11.54 7.39 -9.73
CA SER A 124 -10.87 8.02 -8.59
C SER A 124 -10.78 7.09 -7.38
N ILE A 125 -9.75 7.31 -6.56
CA ILE A 125 -9.64 6.77 -5.20
C ILE A 125 -9.40 7.93 -4.25
N ASN A 126 -10.27 8.08 -3.24
CA ASN A 126 -10.18 9.18 -2.28
C ASN A 126 -10.14 8.61 -0.86
N LYS A 127 -9.14 9.00 -0.07
CA LYS A 127 -9.12 8.67 1.35
C LYS A 127 -10.17 9.52 2.06
N VAL A 128 -11.21 8.90 2.58
CA VAL A 128 -12.32 9.60 3.26
C VAL A 128 -12.10 9.69 4.76
N LEU A 129 -11.44 8.70 5.35
CA LEU A 129 -11.23 8.65 6.81
C LEU A 129 -9.94 7.90 7.16
N SER A 130 -9.34 8.24 8.29
CA SER A 130 -8.20 7.54 8.88
C SER A 130 -8.36 7.55 10.40
N ILE A 131 -8.33 6.38 11.02
CA ILE A 131 -8.51 6.24 12.48
C ILE A 131 -7.38 5.43 13.10
N GLN A 132 -7.22 5.57 14.41
CA GLN A 132 -6.41 4.67 15.23
C GLN A 132 -7.34 3.77 16.05
N SER A 133 -6.93 2.52 16.21
CA SER A 133 -7.70 1.45 16.81
C SER A 133 -6.75 0.40 17.40
N ASP A 134 -7.29 -0.62 18.07
CA ASP A 134 -6.56 -1.82 18.45
C ASP A 134 -7.13 -3.05 17.75
N THR A 135 -6.35 -4.14 17.76
CA THR A 135 -6.73 -5.41 17.11
C THR A 135 -7.94 -6.14 17.69
N LYS A 136 -8.49 -5.70 18.83
CA LYS A 136 -9.66 -6.31 19.48
C LYS A 136 -10.94 -5.50 19.28
N SER A 137 -10.80 -4.20 19.03
CA SER A 137 -11.91 -3.27 18.84
C SER A 137 -12.62 -3.48 17.49
N ASP A 138 -13.93 -3.25 17.49
CA ASP A 138 -14.72 -3.19 16.25
C ASP A 138 -14.53 -1.82 15.58
N TYR A 139 -13.44 -1.69 14.83
CA TYR A 139 -13.14 -0.46 14.11
C TYR A 139 -14.11 -0.18 12.96
N ILE A 140 -14.86 -1.17 12.47
CA ILE A 140 -15.85 -0.96 11.42
C ILE A 140 -17.03 -0.14 11.95
N SER A 141 -17.51 -0.47 13.15
CA SER A 141 -18.55 0.33 13.81
C SER A 141 -18.09 1.77 14.06
N LEU A 142 -16.84 1.96 14.49
CA LEU A 142 -16.26 3.29 14.68
C LEU A 142 -16.11 4.05 13.35
N LEU A 143 -15.71 3.39 12.27
CA LEU A 143 -15.67 3.99 10.94
C LEU A 143 -17.06 4.45 10.52
N LYS A 144 -18.10 3.64 10.71
CA LYS A 144 -19.49 4.01 10.38
C LYS A 144 -19.97 5.23 11.17
N GLU A 145 -19.74 5.25 12.48
CA GLU A 145 -20.10 6.38 13.34
C GLU A 145 -19.41 7.68 12.89
N LEU A 146 -18.13 7.62 12.55
CA LEU A 146 -17.37 8.78 12.09
C LEU A 146 -17.70 9.18 10.64
N CYS A 147 -18.15 8.24 9.83
CA CYS A 147 -18.44 8.42 8.41
C CYS A 147 -19.85 8.98 8.14
N GLU A 148 -20.75 9.01 9.12
CA GLU A 148 -22.01 9.80 9.03
C GLU A 148 -21.74 11.29 8.70
N ILE A 149 -20.54 11.80 9.01
CA ILE A 149 -20.09 13.16 8.70
C ILE A 149 -19.35 13.24 7.34
N CYS A 150 -18.98 12.11 6.75
CA CYS A 150 -18.28 12.02 5.47
C CYS A 150 -19.21 11.99 4.25
N LEU A 151 -20.54 12.02 4.44
CA LEU A 151 -21.48 12.16 3.34
C LEU A 151 -21.20 13.46 2.56
N PRO A 152 -21.25 13.45 1.22
CA PRO A 152 -21.38 14.69 0.48
C PRO A 152 -22.65 15.39 0.97
N ILE A 153 -22.54 16.69 1.28
CA ILE A 153 -23.62 17.55 1.79
C ILE A 153 -24.86 17.56 0.84
N ASP A 154 -24.73 16.98 -0.36
CA ASP A 154 -25.71 17.00 -1.44
C ASP A 154 -26.42 15.65 -1.74
N ALA A 155 -26.39 14.67 -0.83
CA ALA A 155 -27.25 13.48 -1.01
C ALA A 155 -28.75 13.89 -0.90
N PRO A 156 -29.58 13.69 -1.93
CA PRO A 156 -30.98 14.08 -1.87
C PRO A 156 -31.73 13.24 -0.83
N PRO A 157 -32.65 13.85 -0.06
CA PRO A 157 -33.42 13.11 0.93
C PRO A 157 -34.32 12.10 0.22
N HIS A 158 -34.28 10.84 0.69
CA HIS A 158 -35.22 9.80 0.32
C HIS A 158 -36.60 10.04 0.94
#